data_AF-A0A7W5X5N8-F1
#
_entry.id   AF-A0A7W5X5N8-F1
#
_cell.length_a   1.000
_cell.length_b   1.000
_cell.length_c   1.000
_cell.angle_alpha   90.00
_cell.angle_beta   90.00
_cell.angle_gamma   90.00
#
_symmetry.space_group_name_H-M   'P 1'
#
loop_
_entity.id
_entity.type
_entity.pdbx_description
1 polymer ?
#
loop_
_entity_poly.entity_id
_entity_poly.type
_entity_poly.pdbx_seq_one_letter_code
_entity_poly.pdbx_strand_id
1 'polypeptide(L)'
;MLLWGGSAFLCLLVPDALADRVWRMFAGASIVTALIAGLSALTSLPLAAAAIGNGWSDAVDADTIRAVLLDTTIGRAWSAQAGAALILLTALPLSPRWRRPGVMLGSGLGLAALVLTGHASMHAGLLALAHRSNDMLHVLAGGGWLGALVPLIAILRLLTQPEHRAEAALALRRFSTAGHLAVALVILSGIVNTMLVLKRLPTDWSSPYQALLALKIALVMGMSLLAIVNRYVFVPRIAKDRARALTAIRLGSIAEIALGIAAIALVAAFGMLEPA
;
A
#
# COMPACT_ATOMS: atom_id res chain seq x y z
N MET A 1 -0.59 2.25 2.90
CA MET A 1 -0.90 0.86 2.47
C MET A 1 -1.89 0.16 3.40
N LEU A 2 -1.59 -0.02 4.70
CA LEU A 2 -2.50 -0.69 5.65
C LEU A 2 -3.94 -0.17 5.61
N LEU A 3 -4.12 1.14 5.78
CA LEU A 3 -5.45 1.76 5.77
C LEU A 3 -6.16 1.57 4.43
N TRP A 4 -5.46 1.72 3.31
CA TRP A 4 -6.01 1.54 1.97
C TRP A 4 -6.50 0.11 1.76
N GLY A 5 -5.60 -0.88 1.82
CA GLY A 5 -5.99 -2.27 1.57
C GLY A 5 -6.97 -2.81 2.61
N GLY A 6 -6.81 -2.42 3.88
CA GLY A 6 -7.69 -2.87 4.95
C GLY A 6 -9.11 -2.31 4.82
N SER A 7 -9.26 -1.00 4.59
CA SER A 7 -10.59 -0.41 4.41
C SER A 7 -11.23 -0.77 3.08
N ALA A 8 -10.46 -0.88 1.98
CA ALA A 8 -10.97 -1.34 0.69
C ALA A 8 -11.50 -2.78 0.79
N PHE A 9 -10.76 -3.67 1.47
CA PHE A 9 -11.24 -5.03 1.73
C PHE A 9 -12.55 -5.03 2.52
N LEU A 10 -12.61 -4.27 3.62
CA LEU A 10 -13.79 -4.21 4.48
C LEU A 10 -15.00 -3.52 3.83
N CYS A 11 -14.80 -2.58 2.90
CA CYS A 11 -15.90 -1.92 2.18
C CYS A 11 -16.43 -2.78 1.04
N LEU A 12 -15.54 -3.41 0.27
CA LEU A 12 -15.89 -3.99 -1.02
C LEU A 12 -16.13 -5.50 -0.94
N LEU A 13 -15.46 -6.20 -0.03
CA LEU A 13 -15.38 -7.67 -0.06
C LEU A 13 -15.94 -8.34 1.21
N VAL A 14 -16.13 -7.61 2.31
CA VAL A 14 -16.62 -8.16 3.59
C VAL A 14 -18.08 -7.73 3.84
N PRO A 15 -18.97 -8.65 4.28
CA PRO A 15 -20.33 -8.27 4.71
C PRO A 15 -20.32 -7.23 5.84
N ASP A 16 -21.29 -6.30 5.84
CA ASP A 16 -21.29 -5.17 6.77
C ASP A 16 -21.29 -5.57 8.24
N ALA A 17 -22.06 -6.60 8.59
CA ALA A 17 -22.15 -7.11 9.97
C ALA A 17 -20.77 -7.55 10.50
N LEU A 18 -19.97 -8.22 9.65
CA LEU A 18 -18.61 -8.63 9.99
C LEU A 18 -17.59 -7.50 9.88
N ALA A 19 -17.75 -6.61 8.90
CA ALA A 19 -16.78 -5.56 8.58
C ALA A 19 -16.55 -4.60 9.76
N ASP A 20 -17.61 -4.20 10.46
CA ASP A 20 -17.53 -3.32 11.62
C ASP A 20 -16.85 -3.99 12.81
N ARG A 21 -17.08 -5.30 13.01
CA ARG A 21 -16.38 -6.08 14.03
C ARG A 21 -14.89 -6.14 13.75
N VAL A 22 -14.51 -6.44 12.52
CA VAL A 22 -13.10 -6.53 12.11
C VAL A 22 -12.42 -5.17 12.19
N TRP A 23 -13.09 -4.08 11.77
CA TRP A 23 -12.58 -2.72 11.93
C TRP A 23 -12.20 -2.41 13.38
N ARG A 24 -13.07 -2.75 14.35
CA ARG A 24 -12.79 -2.53 15.78
C ARG A 24 -11.54 -3.24 16.26
N MET A 25 -11.18 -4.39 15.68
CA MET A 25 -9.97 -5.15 16.07
C MET A 25 -8.66 -4.43 15.74
N PHE A 26 -8.66 -3.49 14.79
CA PHE A 26 -7.47 -2.70 14.43
C PHE A 26 -7.73 -1.19 14.38
N ALA A 27 -8.80 -0.72 15.04
CA ALA A 27 -9.14 0.70 15.09
C ALA A 27 -8.01 1.55 15.70
N GLY A 28 -7.36 1.06 16.77
CA GLY A 28 -6.19 1.72 17.36
C GLY A 28 -5.04 1.88 16.36
N ALA A 29 -4.68 0.80 15.66
CA ALA A 29 -3.67 0.85 14.61
C ALA A 29 -4.06 1.80 13.47
N SER A 30 -5.36 1.90 13.15
CA SER A 30 -5.88 2.80 12.13
C SER A 30 -5.70 4.27 12.52
N ILE A 31 -6.01 4.62 13.77
CA ILE A 31 -5.79 5.96 14.32
C ILE A 31 -4.31 6.31 14.31
N VAL A 32 -3.45 5.42 14.83
CA VAL A 32 -1.99 5.63 14.83
C VAL A 32 -1.46 5.82 13.41
N THR A 33 -1.89 4.99 12.46
CA THR A 33 -1.46 5.12 11.06
C THR A 33 -1.91 6.44 10.43
N ALA A 34 -3.12 6.90 10.74
CA ALA A 34 -3.62 8.18 10.23
C ALA A 34 -2.89 9.38 10.86
N LEU A 35 -2.56 9.31 12.15
CA LEU A 35 -1.75 10.32 12.83
C LEU A 35 -0.34 10.38 12.25
N ILE A 36 0.30 9.23 12.03
CA ILE A 36 1.61 9.17 11.37
C ILE A 36 1.54 9.76 9.97
N ALA A 37 0.51 9.43 9.19
CA ALA A 37 0.32 9.98 7.84
C ALA A 37 0.11 11.50 7.87
N GLY A 38 -0.73 12.00 8.79
CA GLY A 38 -0.97 13.43 8.97
C GLY A 38 0.28 14.19 9.41
N LEU A 39 1.03 13.64 10.37
CA LEU A 39 2.29 14.23 10.84
C LEU A 39 3.34 14.23 9.73
N SER A 40 3.45 13.14 8.97
CA SER A 40 4.39 13.05 7.84
C SER A 40 4.06 14.07 6.75
N ALA A 41 2.77 14.24 6.43
CA ALA A 41 2.34 15.28 5.51
C ALA A 41 2.73 16.65 6.08
N LEU A 42 2.38 16.96 7.33
CA LEU A 42 2.67 18.26 7.95
C LEU A 42 4.16 18.61 7.95
N THR A 43 5.05 17.66 8.26
CA THR A 43 6.49 17.91 8.35
C THR A 43 7.21 17.90 7.00
N SER A 44 6.66 17.22 5.99
CA SER A 44 7.34 17.05 4.70
C SER A 44 7.54 18.35 3.91
N LEU A 45 6.62 19.33 3.98
CA LEU A 45 6.77 20.60 3.27
C LEU A 45 7.87 21.49 3.88
N PRO A 46 7.91 21.75 5.20
CA PRO A 46 9.06 22.37 5.87
C PRO A 46 10.40 21.69 5.55
N LEU A 47 10.43 20.36 5.57
CA LEU A 47 11.66 19.61 5.25
C LEU A 47 12.07 19.79 3.78
N ALA A 48 11.11 19.84 2.86
CA ALA A 48 11.39 20.13 1.45
C ALA A 48 11.92 21.56 1.26
N ALA A 49 11.35 22.53 1.98
CA ALA A 49 11.84 23.92 1.98
C ALA A 49 13.28 24.02 2.48
N ALA A 50 13.60 23.33 3.58
CA ALA A 50 14.97 23.27 4.10
C ALA A 50 15.96 22.61 3.13
N ALA A 51 15.52 21.57 2.42
CA ALA A 51 16.36 20.80 1.50
C ALA A 51 16.60 21.51 0.16
N ILE A 52 15.63 22.32 -0.30
CA ILE A 52 15.75 23.09 -1.56
C ILE A 52 16.42 24.45 -1.32
N GLY A 53 16.14 25.08 -0.17
CA GLY A 53 16.71 26.36 0.22
C GLY A 53 18.12 26.26 0.80
N ASN A 54 18.43 27.14 1.74
CA ASN A 54 19.75 27.31 2.36
C ASN A 54 19.87 26.61 3.72
N GLY A 55 19.04 25.59 3.98
CA GLY A 55 19.07 24.79 5.21
C GLY A 55 17.91 25.09 6.17
N TRP A 56 18.11 24.81 7.47
CA TRP A 56 17.03 24.76 8.45
C TRP A 56 16.29 26.09 8.71
N SER A 57 16.90 27.23 8.41
CA SER A 57 16.22 28.54 8.47
C SER A 57 15.00 28.58 7.54
N ASP A 58 15.14 27.96 6.37
CA ASP A 58 14.15 28.02 5.30
C ASP A 58 13.01 27.03 5.54
N ALA A 59 13.15 26.13 6.53
CA ALA A 59 12.10 25.22 6.97
C ALA A 59 10.89 25.94 7.56
N VAL A 60 11.09 27.15 8.09
CA VAL A 60 10.05 27.97 8.74
C VAL A 60 9.88 29.33 8.07
N ASP A 61 10.67 29.60 7.03
CA ASP A 61 10.57 30.83 6.24
C ASP A 61 9.32 30.80 5.37
N ALA A 62 8.43 31.78 5.56
CA ALA A 62 7.12 31.79 4.92
C ALA A 62 7.20 31.95 3.40
N ASP A 63 8.16 32.74 2.91
CA ASP A 63 8.35 32.98 1.48
C ASP A 63 8.89 31.74 0.79
N THR A 64 9.87 31.07 1.39
CA THR A 64 10.44 29.82 0.86
C THR A 64 9.41 28.69 0.88
N ILE A 65 8.66 28.51 1.98
CA ILE A 65 7.57 27.52 2.04
C ILE A 65 6.53 27.80 0.96
N ARG A 66 6.15 29.06 0.77
CA ARG A 66 5.17 29.45 -0.26
C ARG A 66 5.69 29.14 -1.67
N ALA A 67 6.95 29.47 -1.96
CA ALA A 67 7.58 29.15 -3.24
C ALA A 67 7.62 27.63 -3.48
N VAL A 68 8.04 26.84 -2.49
CA VAL A 68 8.03 25.38 -2.61
C VAL A 68 6.61 24.85 -2.82
N LEU A 69 5.62 25.37 -2.09
CA LEU A 69 4.23 24.93 -2.18
C LEU A 69 3.60 25.20 -3.55
N LEU A 70 3.82 26.38 -4.12
CA LEU A 70 3.11 26.85 -5.32
C LEU A 70 3.88 26.58 -6.61
N ASP A 71 5.20 26.71 -6.57
CA ASP A 71 6.03 26.75 -7.77
C ASP A 71 6.72 25.43 -8.09
N THR A 72 6.61 24.42 -7.21
CA THR A 72 7.27 23.11 -7.40
C THR A 72 6.29 21.96 -7.57
N THR A 73 6.76 20.88 -8.21
CA THR A 73 6.03 19.60 -8.28
C THR A 73 5.87 18.96 -6.91
N ILE A 74 6.82 19.18 -5.99
CA ILE A 74 6.78 18.71 -4.60
C ILE A 74 5.61 19.38 -3.86
N GLY A 75 5.42 20.69 -4.01
CA GLY A 75 4.29 21.41 -3.42
C GLY A 75 2.93 20.94 -3.91
N ARG A 76 2.81 20.61 -5.20
CA ARG A 76 1.58 20.01 -5.78
C ARG A 76 1.31 18.62 -5.21
N ALA A 77 2.35 17.79 -5.10
CA ALA A 77 2.24 16.46 -4.52
C ALA A 77 1.86 16.52 -3.03
N TRP A 78 2.50 17.42 -2.28
CA TRP A 78 2.18 17.71 -0.89
C TRP A 78 0.73 18.15 -0.72
N SER A 79 0.25 19.06 -1.57
CA SER A 79 -1.15 19.54 -1.52
C SER A 79 -2.14 18.37 -1.67
N ALA A 80 -1.87 17.45 -2.59
CA ALA A 80 -2.67 16.24 -2.76
C ALA A 80 -2.61 15.32 -1.52
N GLN A 81 -1.43 15.15 -0.92
CA GLN A 81 -1.25 14.37 0.31
C GLN A 81 -1.93 15.00 1.53
N ALA A 82 -1.87 16.33 1.67
CA ALA A 82 -2.52 17.08 2.74
C ALA A 82 -4.05 16.98 2.63
N GLY A 83 -4.62 17.13 1.43
CA GLY A 83 -6.05 16.92 1.19
C GLY A 83 -6.48 15.48 1.50
N ALA A 84 -5.69 14.49 1.08
CA ALA A 84 -5.93 13.08 1.39
C ALA A 84 -5.86 12.78 2.90
N ALA A 85 -4.89 13.37 3.61
CA ALA A 85 -4.75 13.25 5.06
C ALA A 85 -5.94 13.90 5.79
N LEU A 86 -6.43 15.05 5.31
CA LEU A 86 -7.62 15.71 5.86
C LEU A 86 -8.87 14.83 5.71
N ILE A 87 -9.10 14.27 4.52
CA ILE A 87 -10.20 13.32 4.28
C ILE A 87 -10.08 12.13 5.25
N LEU A 88 -8.88 11.57 5.39
CA LEU A 88 -8.62 10.45 6.27
C LEU A 88 -8.92 10.76 7.74
N LEU A 89 -8.39 11.87 8.26
CA LEU A 89 -8.54 12.27 9.67
C LEU A 89 -9.99 12.64 10.00
N THR A 90 -10.69 13.30 9.08
CA THR A 90 -12.10 13.67 9.25
C THR A 90 -13.05 12.47 9.10
N ALA A 91 -12.66 11.44 8.35
CA ALA A 91 -13.46 10.22 8.20
C ALA A 91 -13.44 9.32 9.46
N LEU A 92 -12.33 9.28 10.20
CA LEU A 92 -12.14 8.42 11.37
C LEU A 92 -13.21 8.56 12.47
N PRO A 93 -13.63 9.76 12.90
CA PRO A 93 -14.65 9.91 13.94
C PRO A 93 -16.09 9.66 13.45
N LEU A 94 -16.31 9.52 12.13
CA LEU A 94 -17.66 9.35 11.59
C LEU A 94 -18.27 8.00 11.95
N SER A 95 -19.60 7.92 11.81
CA SER A 95 -20.34 6.66 11.89
C SER A 95 -19.81 5.60 10.91
N PRO A 96 -19.94 4.28 11.20
CA PRO A 96 -19.33 3.23 10.38
C PRO A 96 -19.66 3.28 8.89
N ARG A 97 -20.88 3.72 8.54
CA ARG A 97 -21.35 3.92 7.15
C ARG A 97 -20.49 4.90 6.34
N TRP A 98 -19.93 5.93 6.99
CA TRP A 98 -19.12 6.96 6.32
C TRP A 98 -17.63 6.78 6.59
N ARG A 99 -17.28 6.23 7.76
CA ARG A 99 -15.89 6.05 8.17
C ARG A 99 -15.13 5.14 7.23
N ARG A 100 -15.64 3.95 6.93
CA ARG A 100 -14.90 2.97 6.10
C ARG A 100 -14.67 3.51 4.67
N PRO A 101 -15.69 4.04 3.96
CA PRO A 101 -15.48 4.64 2.63
C PRO A 101 -14.58 5.88 2.67
N GLY A 102 -14.71 6.74 3.68
CA GLY A 102 -13.87 7.93 3.81
C GLY A 102 -12.40 7.59 4.08
N VAL A 103 -12.13 6.61 4.95
CA VAL A 103 -10.77 6.09 5.17
C VAL A 103 -10.22 5.45 3.89
N MET A 104 -11.03 4.67 3.18
CA MET A 104 -10.65 4.08 1.89
C MET A 104 -10.25 5.16 0.88
N LEU A 105 -11.11 6.17 0.70
CA LEU A 105 -10.85 7.27 -0.22
C LEU A 105 -9.60 8.06 0.17
N GLY A 106 -9.52 8.55 1.42
CA GLY A 106 -8.40 9.35 1.89
C GLY A 106 -7.06 8.60 1.83
N SER A 107 -7.03 7.36 2.32
CA SER A 107 -5.79 6.56 2.28
C SER A 107 -5.40 6.10 0.88
N GLY A 108 -6.37 5.87 -0.03
CA GLY A 108 -6.11 5.57 -1.44
C GLY A 108 -5.55 6.77 -2.19
N LEU A 109 -6.17 7.94 -2.03
CA LEU A 109 -5.69 9.19 -2.61
C LEU A 109 -4.29 9.55 -2.10
N GLY A 110 -4.04 9.42 -0.80
CA GLY A 110 -2.73 9.69 -0.21
C GLY A 110 -1.66 8.74 -0.76
N LEU A 111 -2.01 7.47 -0.94
CA LEU A 111 -1.11 6.47 -1.52
C LEU A 111 -0.82 6.74 -3.01
N ALA A 112 -1.83 7.16 -3.78
CA ALA A 112 -1.64 7.57 -5.18
C ALA A 112 -0.80 8.86 -5.30
N ALA A 113 -0.98 9.81 -4.37
CA ALA A 113 -0.24 11.07 -4.37
C ALA A 113 1.27 10.90 -4.12
N LEU A 114 1.71 9.81 -3.48
CA LEU A 114 3.14 9.49 -3.32
C LEU A 114 3.87 9.30 -4.66
N VAL A 115 3.16 8.95 -5.72
CA VAL A 115 3.75 8.79 -7.07
C VAL A 115 4.19 10.13 -7.65
N LEU A 116 3.57 11.23 -7.22
CA LEU A 116 3.83 12.56 -7.75
C LEU A 116 5.22 13.10 -7.38
N THR A 117 5.85 12.55 -6.33
CA THR A 117 7.21 12.92 -5.88
C THR A 117 8.30 11.99 -6.42
N GLY A 118 7.96 10.98 -7.23
CA GLY A 118 8.90 9.94 -7.70
C GLY A 118 9.56 10.23 -9.06
N HIS A 119 10.30 9.24 -9.56
CA HIS A 119 11.02 9.25 -10.85
C HIS A 119 10.14 9.61 -12.07
N ALA A 120 8.82 9.40 -11.94
CA ALA A 120 7.83 9.80 -12.94
C ALA A 120 7.67 11.33 -13.14
N SER A 121 8.39 12.14 -12.35
CA SER A 121 8.55 13.58 -12.57
C SER A 121 9.65 13.93 -13.59
N MET A 122 10.52 12.98 -13.97
CA MET A 122 11.64 13.19 -14.90
C MET A 122 11.24 13.15 -16.39
N HIS A 123 10.07 12.62 -16.72
CA HIS A 123 9.58 12.56 -18.10
C HIS A 123 8.60 13.70 -18.40
N ALA A 124 8.57 14.15 -19.67
CA ALA A 124 7.60 15.13 -20.16
C ALA A 124 6.58 14.47 -21.11
N GLY A 125 5.40 15.08 -21.25
CA GLY A 125 4.37 14.66 -22.20
C GLY A 125 3.64 13.35 -21.85
N LEU A 126 3.13 12.65 -22.87
CA LEU A 126 2.26 11.48 -22.72
C LEU A 126 2.92 10.31 -21.97
N LEU A 127 4.24 10.15 -22.14
CA LEU A 127 5.02 9.12 -21.45
C LEU A 127 5.04 9.32 -19.94
N ALA A 128 5.10 10.58 -19.48
CA ALA A 128 5.06 10.92 -18.07
C ALA A 128 3.70 10.55 -17.44
N LEU A 129 2.61 10.80 -18.17
CA LEU A 129 1.27 10.42 -17.73
C LEU A 129 1.15 8.90 -17.62
N ALA A 130 1.59 8.15 -18.63
CA ALA A 130 1.57 6.70 -18.63
C ALA A 130 2.39 6.11 -17.46
N HIS A 131 3.59 6.66 -17.20
CA HIS A 131 4.44 6.24 -16.09
C HIS A 131 3.76 6.48 -14.74
N ARG A 132 3.20 7.68 -14.53
CA ARG A 132 2.49 8.02 -13.28
C ARG A 132 1.26 7.15 -13.08
N SER A 133 0.48 6.90 -14.13
CA SER A 133 -0.69 6.02 -14.05
C SER A 133 -0.30 4.59 -13.71
N ASN A 134 0.79 4.08 -14.30
CA ASN A 134 1.30 2.74 -13.99
C ASN A 134 1.82 2.65 -12.55
N ASP A 135 2.56 3.66 -12.07
CA ASP A 135 3.01 3.74 -10.69
C ASP A 135 1.85 3.81 -9.70
N MET A 136 0.83 4.62 -9.98
CA MET A 136 -0.38 4.70 -9.15
C MET A 136 -1.07 3.34 -9.09
N LEU A 137 -1.23 2.67 -10.23
CA LEU A 137 -1.79 1.33 -10.30
C LEU A 137 -0.96 0.34 -9.48
N HIS A 138 0.37 0.35 -9.63
CA HIS A 138 1.29 -0.54 -8.92
C HIS A 138 1.17 -0.37 -7.40
N VAL A 139 1.25 0.87 -6.91
CA VAL A 139 1.23 1.17 -5.48
C VAL A 139 -0.16 0.91 -4.89
N LEU A 140 -1.25 1.24 -5.60
CA LEU A 140 -2.61 0.95 -5.15
C LEU A 140 -2.89 -0.56 -5.13
N ALA A 141 -2.45 -1.31 -6.13
CA ALA A 141 -2.61 -2.77 -6.17
C ALA A 141 -1.77 -3.46 -5.08
N GLY A 142 -0.50 -3.07 -4.93
CA GLY A 142 0.39 -3.60 -3.90
C GLY A 142 -0.06 -3.24 -2.49
N GLY A 143 -0.48 -1.99 -2.28
CA GLY A 143 -1.06 -1.56 -1.01
C GLY A 143 -2.41 -2.22 -0.71
N GLY A 144 -3.20 -2.51 -1.74
CA GLY A 144 -4.44 -3.27 -1.66
C GLY A 144 -4.19 -4.71 -1.19
N TRP A 145 -3.28 -5.42 -1.86
CA TRP A 145 -2.88 -6.77 -1.52
C TRP A 145 -2.31 -6.84 -0.10
N LEU A 146 -1.24 -6.10 0.18
CA LEU A 146 -0.53 -6.16 1.45
C LEU A 146 -1.39 -5.64 2.61
N GLY A 147 -2.09 -4.53 2.41
CA GLY A 147 -2.92 -3.91 3.45
C GLY A 147 -4.14 -4.75 3.84
N ALA A 148 -4.70 -5.52 2.90
CA ALA A 148 -5.85 -6.37 3.16
C ALA A 148 -5.51 -7.66 3.95
N LEU A 149 -4.23 -8.08 3.98
CA LEU A 149 -3.80 -9.26 4.74
C LEU A 149 -4.01 -9.10 6.26
N VAL A 150 -3.91 -7.88 6.78
CA VAL A 150 -4.10 -7.62 8.23
C VAL A 150 -5.53 -7.93 8.67
N PRO A 151 -6.60 -7.33 8.10
CA PRO A 151 -7.97 -7.74 8.41
C PRO A 151 -8.29 -9.16 7.96
N LEU A 152 -7.63 -9.72 6.95
CA LEU A 152 -7.79 -11.15 6.60
C LEU A 152 -7.41 -12.05 7.79
N ILE A 153 -6.30 -11.78 8.48
CA ILE A 153 -5.90 -12.56 9.67
C ILE A 153 -6.99 -12.52 10.75
N ALA A 154 -7.68 -11.39 10.92
CA ALA A 154 -8.83 -11.28 11.81
C ALA A 154 -10.01 -12.13 11.31
N ILE A 155 -10.36 -12.08 10.02
CA ILE A 155 -11.39 -12.91 9.39
C ILE A 155 -11.11 -14.41 9.58
N LEU A 156 -9.85 -14.84 9.45
CA LEU A 156 -9.47 -16.24 9.66
C LEU A 156 -9.74 -16.71 11.09
N ARG A 157 -9.61 -15.84 12.09
CA ARG A 157 -10.00 -16.16 13.48
C ARG A 157 -11.51 -16.28 13.63
N LEU A 158 -12.28 -15.48 12.89
CA LEU A 158 -13.75 -15.54 12.93
C LEU A 158 -14.33 -16.78 12.23
N LEU A 159 -13.56 -17.46 11.38
CA LEU A 159 -13.96 -18.75 10.80
C LEU A 159 -14.10 -19.89 11.83
N THR A 160 -13.44 -19.78 12.98
CA THR A 160 -13.58 -20.78 14.05
C THR A 160 -14.84 -20.57 14.87
N GLN A 161 -15.41 -19.36 14.86
CA GLN A 161 -16.61 -18.97 15.58
C GLN A 161 -17.88 -19.36 14.78
N PRO A 162 -18.74 -20.24 15.30
CA PRO A 162 -19.94 -20.71 14.59
C PRO A 162 -20.84 -19.58 14.08
N GLU A 163 -21.01 -18.53 14.88
CA GLU A 163 -21.92 -17.42 14.64
C GLU A 163 -21.46 -16.48 13.50
N HIS A 164 -20.14 -16.40 13.25
CA HIS A 164 -19.58 -15.55 12.18
C HIS A 164 -19.08 -16.33 10.96
N ARG A 165 -19.15 -17.68 11.02
CA ARG A 165 -18.48 -18.57 10.06
C ARG A 165 -18.90 -18.36 8.61
N ALA A 166 -20.20 -18.20 8.37
CA ALA A 166 -20.73 -18.08 7.00
C ALA A 166 -20.23 -16.78 6.33
N GLU A 167 -20.32 -15.65 7.04
CA GLU A 167 -19.85 -14.35 6.57
C GLU A 167 -18.33 -14.33 6.38
N ALA A 168 -17.59 -14.92 7.32
CA ALA A 168 -16.13 -15.01 7.25
C ALA A 168 -15.67 -15.90 6.08
N ALA A 169 -16.41 -16.98 5.78
CA ALA A 169 -16.13 -17.84 4.62
C ALA A 169 -16.40 -17.13 3.30
N LEU A 170 -17.47 -16.34 3.23
CA LEU A 170 -17.77 -15.50 2.06
C LEU A 170 -16.68 -14.44 1.84
N ALA A 171 -16.26 -13.75 2.92
CA ALA A 171 -15.18 -12.77 2.88
C ALA A 171 -13.85 -13.40 2.40
N LEU A 172 -13.50 -14.59 2.91
CA LEU A 172 -12.29 -15.31 2.47
C LEU A 172 -12.34 -15.68 0.98
N ARG A 173 -13.50 -16.13 0.46
CA ARG A 173 -13.66 -16.46 -0.97
C ARG A 173 -13.52 -15.22 -1.86
N ARG A 174 -14.15 -14.10 -1.47
CA ARG A 174 -14.05 -12.82 -2.17
C ARG A 174 -12.62 -12.28 -2.14
N PHE A 175 -11.96 -12.33 -0.98
CA PHE A 175 -10.54 -11.98 -0.83
C PHE A 175 -9.67 -12.79 -1.80
N SER A 176 -9.82 -14.11 -1.81
CA SER A 176 -8.98 -14.98 -2.64
C SER A 176 -9.12 -14.65 -4.14
N THR A 177 -10.32 -14.32 -4.58
CA THR A 177 -10.61 -13.95 -5.98
C THR A 177 -10.02 -12.59 -6.33
N ALA A 178 -10.24 -11.57 -5.50
CA ALA A 178 -9.66 -10.25 -5.68
C ALA A 178 -8.12 -10.28 -5.59
N GLY A 179 -7.56 -11.18 -4.78
CA GLY A 179 -6.12 -11.38 -4.65
C GLY A 179 -5.43 -11.76 -5.97
N HIS A 180 -6.08 -12.51 -6.86
CA HIS A 180 -5.51 -12.83 -8.19
C HIS A 180 -5.33 -11.57 -9.02
N LEU A 181 -6.37 -10.74 -9.06
CA LEU A 181 -6.32 -9.47 -9.78
C LEU A 181 -5.24 -8.57 -9.19
N ALA A 182 -5.17 -8.44 -7.86
CA ALA A 182 -4.16 -7.61 -7.21
C ALA A 182 -2.72 -8.09 -7.50
N VAL A 183 -2.45 -9.40 -7.37
CA VAL A 183 -1.14 -9.99 -7.69
C VAL A 183 -0.78 -9.77 -9.16
N ALA A 184 -1.72 -10.04 -10.09
CA ALA A 184 -1.49 -9.83 -11.52
C ALA A 184 -1.19 -8.36 -11.84
N LEU A 185 -1.97 -7.43 -11.28
CA LEU A 185 -1.75 -5.99 -11.46
C LEU A 185 -0.38 -5.57 -10.92
N VAL A 186 0.03 -6.03 -9.74
CA VAL A 186 1.35 -5.73 -9.16
C VAL A 186 2.48 -6.24 -10.05
N ILE A 187 2.39 -7.47 -10.54
CA ILE A 187 3.41 -8.07 -11.41
C ILE A 187 3.49 -7.30 -12.74
N LEU A 188 2.37 -7.12 -13.44
CA LEU A 188 2.34 -6.47 -14.75
C LEU A 188 2.81 -5.01 -14.66
N SER A 189 2.28 -4.24 -13.71
CA SER A 189 2.72 -2.86 -13.50
C SER A 189 4.17 -2.77 -13.03
N GLY A 190 4.65 -3.75 -12.26
CA GLY A 190 6.05 -3.85 -11.83
C GLY A 190 7.00 -4.07 -13.01
N ILE A 191 6.64 -4.96 -13.94
CA ILE A 191 7.39 -5.20 -15.18
C ILE A 191 7.44 -3.91 -16.01
N VAL A 192 6.30 -3.24 -16.19
CA VAL A 192 6.23 -1.97 -16.92
C VAL A 192 7.13 -0.93 -16.25
N ASN A 193 7.12 -0.81 -14.93
CA ASN A 193 8.00 0.10 -14.19
C ASN A 193 9.48 -0.21 -14.41
N THR A 194 9.88 -1.48 -14.31
CA THR A 194 11.27 -1.87 -14.56
C THR A 194 11.70 -1.54 -15.99
N MET A 195 10.85 -1.80 -16.98
CA MET A 195 11.14 -1.48 -18.38
C MET A 195 11.17 0.02 -18.66
N LEU A 196 10.30 0.81 -18.04
CA LEU A 196 10.30 2.26 -18.23
C LEU A 196 11.54 2.92 -17.60
N VAL A 197 11.96 2.45 -16.42
CA VAL A 197 13.11 3.01 -15.70
C VAL A 197 14.44 2.54 -16.29
N LEU A 198 14.63 1.22 -16.46
CA LEU A 198 15.93 0.67 -16.89
C LEU A 198 16.05 0.50 -18.41
N LYS A 199 14.93 0.39 -19.14
CA LYS A 199 14.88 0.00 -20.57
C LYS A 199 15.51 -1.37 -20.87
N ARG A 200 15.86 -2.14 -19.84
CA ARG A 200 16.48 -3.47 -19.89
C ARG A 200 16.13 -4.24 -18.63
N LEU A 201 16.42 -5.54 -18.62
CA LEU A 201 16.34 -6.34 -17.40
C LEU A 201 17.47 -5.95 -16.43
N PRO A 202 17.23 -6.00 -15.10
CA PRO A 202 18.24 -5.67 -14.10
C PRO A 202 19.28 -6.80 -13.99
N THR A 203 20.23 -6.83 -14.93
CA THR A 203 21.27 -7.87 -15.02
C THR A 203 22.65 -7.40 -14.59
N ASP A 204 22.82 -6.10 -14.34
CA ASP A 204 24.10 -5.56 -13.88
C ASP A 204 24.18 -5.62 -12.34
N TRP A 205 24.79 -6.68 -11.84
CA TRP A 205 25.00 -6.91 -10.41
C TRP A 205 26.03 -5.97 -9.78
N SER A 206 26.81 -5.24 -10.58
CA SER A 206 27.75 -4.25 -10.07
C SER A 206 27.04 -2.96 -9.62
N SER A 207 25.84 -2.69 -10.17
CA SER A 207 24.99 -1.57 -9.77
C SER A 207 24.21 -1.91 -8.48
N PRO A 208 24.42 -1.18 -7.37
CA PRO A 208 23.66 -1.39 -6.14
C PRO A 208 22.14 -1.20 -6.35
N TYR A 209 21.75 -0.28 -7.23
CA TYR A 209 20.36 -0.05 -7.61
C TYR A 209 19.74 -1.30 -8.23
N GLN A 210 20.39 -1.87 -9.26
CA GLN A 210 19.86 -3.04 -9.97
C GLN A 210 19.87 -4.29 -9.07
N ALA A 211 20.88 -4.48 -8.22
CA ALA A 211 20.94 -5.59 -7.27
C ALA A 211 19.79 -5.54 -6.24
N LEU A 212 19.52 -4.37 -5.65
CA LEU A 212 18.42 -4.19 -4.70
C LEU A 212 17.05 -4.32 -5.38
N LEU A 213 16.93 -3.85 -6.63
CA LEU A 213 15.72 -4.04 -7.43
C LEU A 213 15.47 -5.52 -7.75
N ALA A 214 16.51 -6.27 -8.13
CA ALA A 214 16.42 -7.71 -8.38
C ALA A 214 15.99 -8.46 -7.11
N LEU A 215 16.54 -8.09 -5.94
CA LEU A 215 16.12 -8.64 -4.66
C LEU A 215 14.65 -8.33 -4.37
N LYS A 216 14.17 -7.10 -4.59
CA LYS A 216 12.75 -6.73 -4.46
C LYS A 216 11.88 -7.62 -5.36
N ILE A 217 12.27 -7.84 -6.61
CA ILE A 217 11.53 -8.70 -7.54
C ILE A 217 11.48 -10.14 -6.98
N ALA A 218 12.59 -10.68 -6.48
CA ALA A 218 12.63 -12.00 -5.87
C ALA A 218 11.69 -12.11 -4.66
N LEU A 219 11.62 -11.09 -3.80
CA LEU A 219 10.67 -11.06 -2.67
C LEU A 219 9.22 -11.07 -3.15
N VAL A 220 8.87 -10.27 -4.17
CA VAL A 220 7.51 -10.23 -4.74
C VAL A 220 7.14 -11.57 -5.39
N MET A 221 8.08 -12.24 -6.04
CA MET A 221 7.89 -13.60 -6.57
C MET A 221 7.65 -14.60 -5.44
N GLY A 222 8.41 -14.52 -4.35
CA GLY A 222 8.18 -15.33 -3.15
C GLY A 222 6.80 -15.12 -2.54
N MET A 223 6.37 -13.86 -2.40
CA MET A 223 5.01 -13.52 -1.95
C MET A 223 3.95 -14.10 -2.88
N SER A 224 4.14 -13.99 -4.20
CA SER A 224 3.19 -14.51 -5.20
C SER A 224 3.07 -16.02 -5.12
N LEU A 225 4.19 -16.72 -4.91
CA LEU A 225 4.19 -18.17 -4.70
C LEU A 225 3.43 -18.55 -3.42
N LEU A 226 3.66 -17.82 -2.31
CA LEU A 226 2.91 -18.03 -1.07
C LEU A 226 1.40 -17.81 -1.28
N ALA A 227 1.00 -16.75 -2.00
CA ALA A 227 -0.40 -16.48 -2.32
C ALA A 227 -1.05 -17.61 -3.13
N ILE A 228 -0.33 -18.14 -4.13
CA ILE A 228 -0.76 -19.27 -4.96
C ILE A 228 -0.90 -20.53 -4.09
N VAL A 229 0.09 -20.87 -3.28
CA VAL A 229 0.04 -22.03 -2.37
C VAL A 229 -1.11 -21.88 -1.38
N ASN A 230 -1.29 -20.69 -0.79
CA ASN A 230 -2.39 -20.39 0.12
C ASN A 230 -3.74 -20.69 -0.54
N ARG A 231 -3.96 -20.25 -1.78
CA ARG A 231 -5.23 -20.48 -2.49
C ARG A 231 -5.41 -21.91 -2.97
N TYR A 232 -4.43 -22.50 -3.65
CA TYR A 232 -4.65 -23.77 -4.36
C TYR A 232 -4.37 -25.00 -3.49
N VAL A 233 -3.64 -24.82 -2.38
CA VAL A 233 -3.29 -25.91 -1.48
C VAL A 233 -4.02 -25.78 -0.15
N PHE A 234 -3.89 -24.64 0.55
CA PHE A 234 -4.41 -24.53 1.92
C PHE A 234 -5.90 -24.21 2.00
N VAL A 235 -6.44 -23.34 1.15
CA VAL A 235 -7.88 -23.03 1.14
C VAL A 235 -8.76 -24.28 0.88
N PRO A 236 -8.48 -25.15 -0.12
CA PRO A 236 -9.24 -26.39 -0.30
C PRO A 236 -9.12 -27.35 0.89
N ARG A 237 -7.99 -27.35 1.60
CA ARG A 237 -7.78 -28.20 2.79
C ARG A 237 -8.63 -27.78 3.98
N ILE A 238 -9.23 -26.58 3.99
CA ILE A 238 -10.18 -26.15 5.04
C ILE A 238 -11.35 -27.14 5.18
N ALA A 239 -11.77 -27.77 4.07
CA ALA A 239 -12.85 -28.76 4.10
C ALA A 239 -12.43 -30.09 4.75
N LYS A 240 -11.13 -30.42 4.76
CA LYS A 240 -10.58 -31.69 5.27
C LYS A 240 -10.05 -31.57 6.70
N ASP A 241 -9.20 -30.58 6.95
CA ASP A 241 -8.59 -30.32 8.25
C ASP A 241 -8.55 -28.79 8.48
N ARG A 242 -9.66 -28.28 9.03
CA ARG A 242 -9.88 -26.84 9.20
C ARG A 242 -8.84 -26.19 10.09
N ALA A 243 -8.51 -26.79 11.23
CA ALA A 243 -7.62 -26.18 12.21
C ALA A 243 -6.21 -26.00 11.66
N ARG A 244 -5.65 -27.05 11.02
CA ARG A 244 -4.33 -26.96 10.41
C ARG A 244 -4.31 -26.04 9.19
N ALA A 245 -5.34 -26.10 8.34
CA ALA A 245 -5.43 -25.24 7.16
C ALA A 245 -5.50 -23.75 7.53
N LEU A 246 -6.33 -23.36 8.51
CA LEU A 246 -6.42 -21.98 8.96
C LEU A 246 -5.11 -21.48 9.59
N THR A 247 -4.41 -22.35 10.33
CA THR A 247 -3.10 -22.03 10.89
C THR A 247 -2.06 -21.80 9.78
N ALA A 248 -2.03 -22.68 8.77
CA ALA A 248 -1.12 -22.53 7.62
C ALA A 248 -1.40 -21.24 6.84
N ILE A 249 -2.66 -20.92 6.54
CA ILE A 249 -3.04 -19.68 5.83
C ILE A 249 -2.64 -18.46 6.66
N ARG A 250 -2.86 -18.48 7.98
CA ARG A 250 -2.48 -17.39 8.87
C ARG A 250 -0.96 -17.18 8.88
N LEU A 251 -0.16 -18.23 9.03
CA LEU A 251 1.29 -18.15 9.01
C LEU A 251 1.81 -17.70 7.63
N GLY A 252 1.23 -18.22 6.55
CA GLY A 252 1.52 -17.78 5.19
C GLY A 252 1.22 -16.28 4.99
N SER A 253 0.07 -15.80 5.48
CA SER A 253 -0.29 -14.37 5.42
C SER A 253 0.68 -13.49 6.22
N ILE A 254 1.16 -13.96 7.39
CA ILE A 254 2.18 -13.25 8.18
C ILE A 254 3.52 -13.22 7.44
N ALA A 255 3.92 -14.32 6.81
CA ALA A 255 5.12 -14.38 5.98
C ALA A 255 5.02 -13.44 4.77
N GLU A 256 3.86 -13.40 4.09
CA GLU A 256 3.60 -12.44 3.00
C GLU A 256 3.70 -10.99 3.49
N ILE A 257 3.17 -10.67 4.68
CA ILE A 257 3.33 -9.34 5.28
C ILE A 257 4.81 -9.02 5.53
N ALA A 258 5.58 -9.95 6.10
CA ALA A 258 6.99 -9.74 6.39
C ALA A 258 7.82 -9.52 5.11
N LEU A 259 7.60 -10.33 4.07
CA LEU A 259 8.24 -10.16 2.76
C LEU A 259 7.83 -8.83 2.11
N GLY A 260 6.56 -8.42 2.24
CA GLY A 260 6.07 -7.15 1.72
C GLY A 260 6.70 -5.95 2.43
N ILE A 261 6.86 -6.01 3.76
CA ILE A 261 7.59 -4.99 4.52
C ILE A 261 9.05 -4.91 4.06
N ALA A 262 9.72 -6.05 3.88
CA ALA A 262 11.09 -6.09 3.36
C ALA A 262 11.18 -5.48 1.95
N ALA A 263 10.23 -5.79 1.06
CA ALA A 263 10.18 -5.21 -0.28
C ALA A 263 9.99 -3.68 -0.25
N ILE A 264 9.16 -3.16 0.67
CA ILE A 264 8.98 -1.70 0.87
C ILE A 264 10.26 -1.07 1.41
N ALA A 265 10.93 -1.71 2.38
CA ALA A 265 12.19 -1.23 2.93
C ALA A 265 13.29 -1.15 1.85
N LEU A 266 13.35 -2.12 0.95
CA LEU A 266 14.26 -2.07 -0.19
C LEU A 266 13.96 -0.87 -1.09
N VAL A 267 12.70 -0.61 -1.43
CA VAL A 267 12.30 0.57 -2.23
C VAL A 267 12.71 1.86 -1.56
N ALA A 268 12.54 1.98 -0.24
CA ALA A 268 12.97 3.15 0.51
C ALA A 268 14.51 3.33 0.47
N ALA A 269 15.27 2.23 0.49
CA ALA A 269 16.72 2.26 0.44
C ALA A 269 17.26 2.62 -0.95
N PHE A 270 16.83 1.93 -2.01
CA PHE A 270 17.34 2.19 -3.37
C PHE A 270 16.68 3.40 -4.04
N GLY A 271 15.56 3.89 -3.53
CA GLY A 271 14.92 5.11 -4.03
C GLY A 271 15.77 6.38 -3.85
N MET A 272 16.80 6.31 -2.99
CA MET A 272 17.81 7.36 -2.80
C MET A 272 19.02 7.22 -3.74
N LEU A 273 19.07 6.15 -4.54
CA LEU A 273 20.16 5.87 -5.48
C LEU A 273 19.74 6.25 -6.90
N GLU A 274 20.71 6.68 -7.71
CA GLU A 274 20.46 6.95 -9.13
C GLU A 274 20.27 5.63 -9.91
N PRO A 275 19.27 5.56 -10.81
CA PRO A 275 19.14 4.44 -11.74
C PRO A 275 20.30 4.49 -12.76
N ALA A 276 21.28 3.59 -12.60
CA ALA A 276 22.41 3.42 -13.53
C ALA A 276 22.03 2.70 -14.84
#